data_AF-A0A967SFZ7-F1
#
_entry.id   AF-A0A967SFZ7-F1
#
_cell.length_a   1.000
_cell.length_b   1.000
_cell.length_c   1.000
_cell.angle_alpha   90.00
_cell.angle_beta   90.00
_cell.angle_gamma   90.00
#
_symmetry.space_group_name_H-M   'P 1'
#
loop_
_entity.id
_entity.type
_entity.pdbx_description
1 polymer ?
#
loop_
_entity_poly.entity_id
_entity_poly.type
_entity_poly.pdbx_seq_one_letter_code
_entity_poly.pdbx_strand_id
1 'polypeptide(L)'
;AGGHGVLLQGPPGTGKTMLARRLPGLLPPPDLEEQIETTRIHSAAGRVVTGASVLVERPFRAPHHSASLAGLLGGGNPPRPGEVSLAHRGVLFL
;
A
#
# COMPACT_ATOMS: atom_id res chain seq x y z
N ALA A 1 -7.46 5.73 -3.88
CA ALA A 1 -6.43 6.45 -4.63
C ALA A 1 -6.30 5.89 -6.04
N GLY A 2 -6.00 6.76 -7.00
CA GLY A 2 -5.87 6.46 -8.42
C GLY A 2 -7.19 6.08 -9.08
N GLY A 3 -7.81 4.98 -8.66
CA GLY A 3 -8.97 4.37 -9.32
C GLY A 3 -8.63 3.73 -10.67
N HIS A 4 -7.35 3.70 -11.04
CA HIS A 4 -6.86 3.27 -12.34
C HIS A 4 -5.76 2.23 -12.17
N GLY A 5 -5.77 1.23 -13.06
CA GLY A 5 -4.63 0.35 -13.28
C GLY A 5 -3.64 0.99 -14.26
N VAL A 6 -2.35 0.84 -14.01
CA VAL A 6 -1.28 1.34 -14.89
C VAL A 6 -0.37 0.17 -15.23
N LEU A 7 -0.11 0.00 -16.53
CA LEU A 7 0.87 -0.98 -17.03
C LEU A 7 2.17 -0.28 -17.42
N LEU A 8 3.27 -0.66 -16.81
CA LEU A 8 4.61 -0.15 -17.14
C LEU A 8 5.38 -1.18 -17.96
N GLN A 9 5.56 -0.91 -19.26
CA GLN A 9 6.25 -1.80 -20.19
C GLN A 9 7.61 -1.23 -20.61
N GLY A 10 8.64 -2.08 -20.64
CA GLY A 10 9.96 -1.73 -21.16
C GLY A 10 11.06 -2.68 -20.67
N PRO A 11 12.27 -2.63 -21.25
CA PRO A 11 13.41 -3.49 -20.88
C PRO A 11 13.78 -3.46 -19.39
N PRO A 12 14.46 -4.48 -18.85
CA PRO A 12 15.04 -4.42 -17.51
C PRO A 12 15.93 -3.18 -17.33
N GLY A 13 15.94 -2.57 -16.15
CA GLY A 13 16.78 -1.40 -15.86
C GLY A 13 16.20 -0.03 -16.28
N THR A 14 15.04 0.04 -16.93
CA THR A 14 14.41 1.33 -17.34
C THR A 14 13.74 2.11 -16.21
N GLY A 15 13.93 1.74 -14.95
CA GLY A 15 13.40 2.50 -13.81
C GLY A 15 11.90 2.32 -13.51
N LYS A 16 11.23 1.28 -14.02
CA LYS A 16 9.81 1.00 -13.73
C LYS A 16 9.49 0.97 -12.23
N THR A 17 10.32 0.27 -11.45
CA THR A 17 10.18 0.21 -9.99
C THR A 17 10.42 1.57 -9.33
N MET A 18 11.32 2.39 -9.88
CA MET A 18 11.57 3.75 -9.39
C MET A 18 10.35 4.64 -9.61
N LEU A 19 9.77 4.59 -10.81
CA LEU A 19 8.53 5.30 -11.15
C LEU A 19 7.38 4.88 -10.22
N ALA A 20 7.17 3.58 -10.04
CA ALA A 20 6.12 3.06 -9.16
C ALA A 20 6.26 3.57 -7.72
N ARG A 21 7.49 3.61 -7.17
CA ARG A 21 7.75 4.10 -5.80
C ARG A 21 7.49 5.60 -5.62
N ARG A 22 7.52 6.39 -6.70
CA ARG A 22 7.26 7.84 -6.66
C ARG A 22 5.78 8.18 -6.83
N LEU A 23 4.97 7.28 -7.39
CA LEU A 23 3.52 7.49 -7.58
C LEU A 23 2.79 7.96 -6.31
N PRO A 24 3.00 7.39 -5.11
CA PRO A 24 2.32 7.85 -3.89
C PRO A 24 2.49 9.35 -3.62
N GLY A 25 3.68 9.90 -3.88
CA GLY A 25 3.97 11.33 -3.69
C GLY A 25 3.41 12.25 -4.78
N LEU A 26 2.91 11.69 -5.89
CA LEU A 26 2.21 12.43 -6.94
C LEU A 26 0.70 12.47 -6.72
N LEU A 27 0.17 11.62 -5.85
CA LEU A 27 -1.24 11.62 -5.50
C LEU A 27 -1.58 12.81 -4.59
N PRO A 28 -2.83 13.30 -4.62
CA PRO A 28 -3.28 14.27 -3.62
C PRO A 28 -3.03 13.75 -2.20
N PRO A 29 -2.63 14.62 -1.26
CA PRO A 29 -2.48 14.22 0.14
C PRO A 29 -3.80 13.65 0.67
N PRO A 30 -3.75 12.67 1.60
CA PRO A 30 -4.97 12.11 2.16
C PRO A 30 -5.68 13.11 3.06
N ASP A 31 -7.01 13.16 2.97
CA ASP A 31 -7.83 13.88 3.94
C ASP A 31 -7.84 13.17 5.30
N LEU A 32 -8.41 13.82 6.32
CA LEU A 32 -8.43 13.28 7.68
C LEU A 32 -9.16 11.92 7.76
N GLU A 33 -10.23 11.72 6.98
CA GLU A 33 -10.99 10.47 6.99
C GLU A 33 -10.17 9.33 6.37
N GLU A 34 -9.51 9.60 5.25
CA GLU A 34 -8.58 8.67 4.60
C GLU A 34 -7.39 8.31 5.50
N GLN A 35 -6.86 9.28 6.23
CA GLN A 35 -5.78 9.06 7.19
C GLN A 35 -6.23 8.13 8.33
N ILE A 36 -7.40 8.38 8.92
CA ILE A 36 -7.97 7.55 9.98
C ILE A 36 -8.24 6.13 9.46
N GLU A 37 -8.83 5.99 8.28
CA GLU A 37 -9.13 4.72 7.64
C GLU A 37 -7.86 3.88 7.43
N THR A 38 -6.83 4.48 6.84
CA THR A 38 -5.55 3.81 6.58
C THR A 38 -4.85 3.45 7.88
N THR A 39 -4.86 4.35 8.88
CA THR A 39 -4.29 4.09 10.21
C THR A 39 -4.95 2.91 10.90
N ARG A 40 -6.28 2.78 10.83
CA ARG A 40 -7.01 1.63 11.41
C ARG A 40 -6.56 0.31 10.79
N ILE A 41 -6.37 0.25 9.47
CA ILE A 41 -5.91 -0.96 8.79
C ILE A 41 -4.51 -1.36 9.25
N HIS A 42 -3.57 -0.41 9.34
CA HIS A 42 -2.21 -0.70 9.79
C HIS A 42 -2.17 -1.06 11.28
N SER A 43 -2.99 -0.41 12.11
CA SER A 43 -3.18 -0.78 13.52
C SER A 43 -3.70 -2.22 13.66
N ALA A 44 -4.67 -2.64 12.85
CA ALA A 44 -5.18 -4.01 12.84
C ALA A 44 -4.12 -5.04 12.39
N ALA A 45 -3.16 -4.61 11.58
CA ALA A 45 -1.99 -5.42 11.21
C ALA A 45 -0.88 -5.43 12.29
N GLY A 46 -1.08 -4.75 13.43
CA GLY A 46 -0.05 -4.57 14.46
C GLY A 46 1.11 -3.67 14.05
N ARG A 47 0.94 -2.91 12.96
CA ARG A 47 1.93 -1.96 12.44
C ARG A 47 1.63 -0.57 13.00
N VAL A 48 2.01 -0.35 14.25
CA VAL A 48 1.96 0.98 14.87
C VAL A 48 3.23 1.74 14.47
N VAL A 49 3.08 2.92 13.88
CA VAL A 49 4.20 3.84 13.63
C VAL A 49 4.63 4.38 14.99
N THR A 50 5.76 3.90 15.51
CA THR A 50 6.34 4.42 16.74
C THR A 50 6.56 5.93 16.60
N GLY A 51 5.80 6.72 17.37
CA GLY A 51 5.94 8.18 17.43
C GLY A 51 4.92 8.99 16.62
N ALA A 52 4.12 8.38 15.74
CA ALA A 52 3.03 9.04 15.03
C ALA A 52 1.72 8.27 15.22
N SER A 53 0.69 8.93 15.74
CA SER A 53 -0.64 8.31 15.98
C SER A 53 -1.43 8.06 14.69
N VAL A 54 -1.01 8.65 13.57
CA VAL A 54 -1.75 8.67 12.29
C VAL A 54 -0.80 8.55 11.11
N LEU A 55 -1.18 7.74 10.12
CA LEU A 55 -0.55 7.69 8.80
C LEU A 55 -1.00 8.89 7.95
N VAL A 56 -0.06 9.79 7.66
CA VAL A 56 -0.31 11.01 6.87
C VAL A 56 0.14 10.90 5.41
N GLU A 57 0.81 9.82 5.04
CA GLU A 57 1.29 9.55 3.68
C GLU A 57 0.47 8.45 3.00
N ARG A 58 0.38 8.52 1.66
CA ARG A 58 -0.25 7.48 0.83
C ARG A 58 0.59 6.19 0.91
N PRO A 59 0.02 5.05 1.30
CA PRO A 59 0.80 3.82 1.45
C PRO A 59 1.29 3.28 0.10
N PHE A 60 2.47 2.67 0.11
CA PHE A 60 3.04 1.96 -1.05
C PHE A 60 3.35 0.52 -0.66
N ARG A 61 2.81 -0.43 -1.42
CA ARG A 61 3.07 -1.86 -1.26
C ARG A 61 3.66 -2.43 -2.53
N ALA A 62 4.70 -3.24 -2.39
CA ALA A 62 5.36 -3.96 -3.47
C ALA A 62 5.64 -5.39 -2.97
N PRO A 63 4.63 -6.27 -2.93
CA PRO A 63 4.81 -7.66 -2.51
C PRO A 63 5.90 -8.35 -3.35
N HIS A 64 6.60 -9.30 -2.73
CA HIS A 64 7.49 -10.18 -3.49
C HIS A 64 6.66 -11.02 -4.47
N HIS A 65 7.20 -11.31 -5.66
CA HIS A 65 6.50 -12.09 -6.69
C HIS A 65 6.14 -13.51 -6.25
N SER A 66 6.76 -14.02 -5.18
CA SER A 66 6.44 -15.30 -4.55
C SER A 66 5.44 -15.18 -3.39
N ALA A 67 4.79 -14.03 -3.20
CA ALA A 67 3.82 -13.83 -2.15
C ALA A 67 2.62 -14.77 -2.35
N SER A 68 2.19 -15.43 -1.28
CA SER A 68 1.02 -16.31 -1.32
C SER A 68 -0.26 -15.48 -1.46
N LEU A 69 -1.33 -16.13 -1.94
CA LEU A 69 -2.65 -15.52 -2.00
C LEU A 69 -3.12 -15.03 -0.62
N ALA A 70 -2.83 -15.80 0.43
CA ALA A 70 -3.11 -15.40 1.81
C ALA A 70 -2.30 -14.16 2.26
N GLY A 71 -1.06 -14.00 1.79
CA GLY A 71 -0.27 -12.79 2.04
C GLY A 71 -0.82 -11.57 1.29
N LEU A 72 -1.33 -11.76 0.07
CA LEU A 72 -1.92 -10.69 -0.75
C LEU A 72 -3.28 -10.23 -0.21
N LEU A 73 -4.19 -11.16 0.05
CA LEU A 73 -5.56 -10.87 0.48
C LEU A 73 -5.68 -10.65 1.99
N GLY A 74 -4.82 -11.29 2.78
CA GLY A 74 -4.98 -11.41 4.23
C GLY A 74 -5.73 -12.69 4.61
N GLY A 75 -5.86 -12.91 5.92
CA GLY A 75 -6.51 -14.10 6.47
C GLY A 75 -6.05 -14.45 7.88
N GLY A 76 -6.31 -15.69 8.29
CA GLY A 76 -6.01 -16.20 9.64
C GLY A 76 -7.14 -16.00 10.65
N ASN A 77 -6.90 -16.45 11.89
CA ASN A 77 -7.79 -16.24 13.04
C ASN A 77 -6.94 -15.81 14.25
N PRO A 78 -7.04 -14.54 14.72
CA PRO A 78 -7.88 -13.47 14.17
C PRO A 78 -7.43 -13.02 12.76
N PRO A 79 -8.35 -12.51 11.92
CA PRO A 79 -8.03 -12.09 10.56
C PRO A 79 -7.04 -10.93 10.57
N ARG A 80 -6.02 -11.04 9.71
CA ARG A 80 -4.99 -10.00 9.52
C ARG A 80 -5.06 -9.40 8.11
N PRO A 81 -4.89 -8.07 7.98
CA PRO A 81 -4.82 -7.40 6.67
C PRO A 81 -3.71 -7.96 5.78
N GLY A 82 -4.01 -8.16 4.49
CA GLY A 82 -3.02 -8.51 3.47
C GLY A 82 -2.43 -7.30 2.76
N GLU A 83 -1.56 -7.54 1.79
CA GLU A 83 -0.90 -6.48 0.99
C GLU A 83 -1.89 -5.56 0.27
N VAL A 84 -3.01 -6.10 -0.23
CA VAL A 84 -4.06 -5.30 -0.87
C VAL A 84 -4.70 -4.33 0.13
N SER A 85 -5.06 -4.82 1.32
CA SER A 85 -5.62 -3.98 2.39
C SER A 85 -4.62 -2.93 2.86
N LEU A 86 -3.34 -3.30 3.00
CA LEU A 86 -2.28 -2.40 3.44
C LEU A 86 -1.94 -1.30 2.41
N ALA A 87 -2.29 -1.52 1.14
CA ALA A 87 -2.20 -0.54 0.05
C ALA A 87 -3.44 0.35 -0.07
N HIS A 88 -4.44 0.19 0.82
CA HIS A 88 -5.68 0.95 0.77
C HIS A 88 -5.43 2.46 0.70
N ARG A 89 -6.20 3.17 -0.13
CA ARG A 89 -6.01 4.61 -0.41
C ARG A 89 -4.59 4.99 -0.88
N GLY A 90 -3.77 4.04 -1.33
CA GLY A 90 -2.41 4.27 -1.84
C GLY A 90 -2.13 3.54 -3.15
N VAL A 91 -0.97 2.90 -3.26
CA VAL A 91 -0.47 2.22 -4.46
C VAL A 91 -0.03 0.80 -4.13
N LEU A 92 -0.53 -0.17 -4.91
CA LEU A 92 -0.05 -1.54 -4.95
C LEU A 92 0.71 -1.76 -6.27
N PHE A 93 2.00 -2.09 -6.17
CA PHE A 93 2.86 -2.40 -7.32
C PHE A 93 3.08 -3.92 -7.41
N LEU A 94 2.83 -4.48 -8.58
CA LEU A 94 2.93 -5.91 -8.89
C LEU A 94 3.96 -6.17 -10.00
#